data_AF-A0A1Y2V641-F1
#
_entry.id   AF-A0A1Y2V641-F1
#
_cell.length_a   1.000
_cell.length_b   1.000
_cell.length_c   1.000
_cell.angle_alpha   90.00
_cell.angle_beta   90.00
_cell.angle_gamma   90.00
#
_symmetry.space_group_name_H-M   'P 1'
#
loop_
_entity.id
_entity.type
_entity.pdbx_description
1 polymer ?
#
loop_
_entity_poly.entity_id
_entity_poly.type
_entity_poly.pdbx_seq_one_letter_code
_entity_poly.pdbx_strand_id
1 'polypeptide(L)'
;MADGIDEVLEKAARLQHRMGLLTAALAMDNEAVSKATQMKVDMFDGIRMAFKTLSNTEKVRLEQGQSSLNSRLAELQNREGKLKEIESTQLEEKKRLDELSRQLEEKSRQLEEKSARLAKEQLGRTESALEELKLTADKTLSVVTSHNEDLERDKKREYDERIKASDDKAISLRRRLEHANLTVEKQAKELDSLRSESRSLLEVAAEAKDRTENQLQLANRELEELRQKINELATNQERNAQANVELKRRASDVEDGVRASKRSRKDVEELSNPNPWMDEVMDLYTILQACEPVMDPEGSCSLANALSTITWAVIDEAKRDNILGFLQTAPVDKWYCLEELAQSGFESGDSEIVEAGCSKHYREGGHCMQIRSCNEGGIGGGQYGRFLCRMRSY
;
A
#
# COMPACT_ATOMS: atom_id res chain seq x y z
N MET A 1 109.58 -54.95 -5.25
CA MET A 1 110.25 -54.59 -3.97
C MET A 1 110.40 -55.81 -3.06
N ALA A 2 109.35 -56.63 -2.86
CA ALA A 2 109.45 -57.86 -2.07
C ALA A 2 110.59 -58.79 -2.53
N ASP A 3 110.70 -59.05 -3.83
CA ASP A 3 111.65 -60.01 -4.42
C ASP A 3 113.12 -59.70 -4.06
N GLY A 4 113.48 -58.41 -4.00
CA GLY A 4 114.83 -57.99 -3.63
C GLY A 4 115.16 -58.17 -2.14
N ILE A 5 114.16 -58.20 -1.26
CA ILE A 5 114.35 -58.45 0.17
C ILE A 5 114.52 -59.95 0.41
N ASP A 6 113.74 -60.79 -0.27
CA ASP A 6 113.88 -62.25 -0.19
C ASP A 6 115.24 -62.71 -0.76
N GLU A 7 115.71 -62.11 -1.86
CA GLU A 7 117.06 -62.35 -2.41
C GLU A 7 118.18 -61.95 -1.42
N VAL A 8 118.02 -60.82 -0.71
CA VAL A 8 118.97 -60.38 0.32
C VAL A 8 118.97 -61.32 1.53
N LEU A 9 117.80 -61.77 1.99
CA LEU A 9 117.68 -62.75 3.09
C LEU A 9 118.30 -64.10 2.71
N GLU A 10 118.14 -64.55 1.47
CA GLU A 10 118.74 -65.77 0.94
C GLU A 10 120.29 -65.64 0.83
N LYS A 11 120.79 -64.50 0.34
CA LYS A 11 122.23 -64.19 0.33
C LYS A 11 122.81 -64.11 1.75
N ALA A 12 122.09 -63.53 2.71
CA ALA A 12 122.49 -63.50 4.10
C ALA A 12 122.54 -64.91 4.71
N ALA A 13 121.55 -65.76 4.45
CA ALA A 13 121.56 -67.17 4.89
C ALA A 13 122.77 -67.95 4.33
N ARG A 14 123.10 -67.75 3.04
CA ARG A 14 124.31 -68.34 2.42
C ARG A 14 125.60 -67.83 3.04
N LEU A 15 125.69 -66.53 3.37
CA LEU A 15 126.86 -65.95 4.04
C LEU A 15 127.03 -66.51 5.46
N GLN A 16 125.96 -66.54 6.26
CA GLN A 16 125.94 -67.11 7.60
C GLN A 16 126.42 -68.57 7.60
N HIS A 17 125.92 -69.40 6.67
CA HIS A 17 126.35 -70.79 6.54
C HIS A 17 127.86 -70.90 6.27
N ARG A 18 128.41 -70.07 5.37
CA ARG A 18 129.85 -70.00 5.12
C ARG A 18 130.65 -69.51 6.32
N MET A 19 130.14 -68.55 7.10
CA MET A 19 130.79 -68.09 8.32
C MET A 19 130.80 -69.17 9.41
N GLY A 20 129.74 -69.98 9.53
CA GLY A 20 129.69 -71.15 10.42
C GLY A 20 130.76 -72.19 10.06
N LEU A 21 130.90 -72.52 8.77
CA LEU A 21 131.95 -73.43 8.29
C LEU A 21 133.36 -72.91 8.57
N LEU A 22 133.62 -71.60 8.38
CA LEU A 22 134.90 -70.98 8.70
C LEU A 22 135.17 -70.94 10.22
N THR A 23 134.14 -70.75 11.04
CA THR A 23 134.25 -70.78 12.51
C THR A 23 134.60 -72.19 12.99
N ALA A 24 133.99 -73.22 12.42
CA ALA A 24 134.31 -74.62 12.71
C ALA A 24 135.76 -74.98 12.31
N ALA A 25 136.27 -74.43 11.20
CA ALA A 25 137.68 -74.60 10.82
C ALA A 25 138.63 -73.89 11.81
N LEU A 26 138.36 -72.63 12.17
CA LEU A 26 139.17 -71.86 13.12
C LEU A 26 139.17 -72.46 14.54
N ALA A 27 138.12 -73.20 14.91
CA ALA A 27 138.06 -73.94 16.18
C ALA A 27 139.15 -75.02 16.31
N MET A 28 139.70 -75.52 15.19
CA MET A 28 140.78 -76.51 15.19
C MET A 28 142.15 -75.88 15.47
N ASP A 29 142.33 -74.58 15.17
CA ASP A 29 143.62 -73.88 15.27
C ASP A 29 143.71 -72.92 16.48
N ASN A 30 142.61 -72.30 16.92
CA ASN A 30 142.63 -71.34 18.05
C ASN A 30 141.25 -71.15 18.72
N GLU A 31 141.10 -71.65 19.95
CA GLU A 31 139.84 -71.61 20.72
C GLU A 31 139.34 -70.17 21.02
N ALA A 32 140.24 -69.23 21.28
CA ALA A 32 139.88 -67.84 21.60
C ALA A 32 139.35 -67.09 20.37
N VAL A 33 139.98 -67.31 19.20
CA VAL A 33 139.52 -66.78 17.92
C VAL A 33 138.18 -67.40 17.52
N SER A 34 137.99 -68.70 17.78
CA SER A 34 136.72 -69.39 17.53
C SER A 34 135.56 -68.78 18.30
N LYS A 35 135.68 -68.58 19.63
CA LYS A 35 134.62 -67.97 20.46
C LYS A 35 134.24 -66.56 19.99
N ALA A 36 135.23 -65.73 19.67
CA ALA A 36 135.01 -64.37 19.15
C ALA A 36 134.37 -64.36 17.74
N THR A 37 134.61 -65.40 16.93
CA THR A 37 134.01 -65.54 15.60
C THR A 37 132.58 -66.08 15.68
N GLN A 38 132.32 -67.06 16.56
CA GLN A 38 130.97 -67.57 16.84
C GLN A 38 130.03 -66.46 17.31
N MET A 39 130.47 -65.62 18.25
CA MET A 39 129.67 -64.46 18.72
C MET A 39 129.27 -63.51 17.57
N LYS A 40 130.11 -63.36 16.54
CA LYS A 40 129.78 -62.58 15.33
C LYS A 40 128.80 -63.31 14.40
N VAL A 41 128.87 -64.64 14.31
CA VAL A 41 127.88 -65.47 13.58
C VAL A 41 126.51 -65.36 14.25
N ASP A 42 126.45 -65.44 15.57
CA ASP A 42 125.21 -65.36 16.36
C ASP A 42 124.59 -63.94 16.27
N MET A 43 125.42 -62.89 16.35
CA MET A 43 124.98 -61.52 16.08
C MET A 43 124.43 -61.36 14.66
N PHE A 44 125.09 -61.94 13.65
CA PHE A 44 124.64 -61.87 12.27
C PHE A 44 123.31 -62.62 12.07
N ASP A 45 123.09 -63.75 12.73
CA ASP A 45 121.80 -64.44 12.70
C ASP A 45 120.70 -63.63 13.39
N GLY A 46 121.00 -63.00 14.54
CA GLY A 46 120.08 -62.08 15.22
C GLY A 46 119.65 -60.91 14.32
N ILE A 47 120.61 -60.29 13.61
CA ILE A 47 120.34 -59.24 12.62
C ILE A 47 119.48 -59.78 11.46
N ARG A 48 119.80 -60.95 10.92
CA ARG A 48 119.04 -61.60 9.83
C ARG A 48 117.60 -61.91 10.26
N MET A 49 117.40 -62.40 11.47
CA MET A 49 116.08 -62.73 12.03
C MET A 49 115.26 -61.46 12.33
N ALA A 50 115.90 -60.40 12.83
CA ALA A 50 115.27 -59.09 12.98
C ALA A 50 114.82 -58.52 11.63
N PHE A 51 115.68 -58.58 10.61
CA PHE A 51 115.36 -58.12 9.25
C PHE A 51 114.23 -58.94 8.60
N LYS A 52 114.23 -60.27 8.79
CA LYS A 52 113.13 -61.15 8.35
C LYS A 52 111.80 -60.81 9.05
N THR A 53 111.84 -60.55 10.35
CA THR A 53 110.64 -60.13 11.11
C THR A 53 110.12 -58.79 10.61
N LEU A 54 111.01 -57.80 10.45
CA LEU A 54 110.65 -56.48 9.92
C LEU A 54 110.07 -56.56 8.51
N SER A 55 110.68 -57.35 7.62
CA SER A 55 110.18 -57.59 6.26
C SER A 55 108.77 -58.19 6.28
N ASN A 56 108.55 -59.23 7.09
CA ASN A 56 107.24 -59.86 7.21
C ASN A 56 106.18 -58.92 7.80
N THR A 57 106.52 -58.14 8.83
CA THR A 57 105.61 -57.14 9.41
C THR A 57 105.25 -56.05 8.40
N GLU A 58 106.22 -55.55 7.65
CA GLU A 58 105.99 -54.53 6.62
C GLU A 58 105.20 -55.08 5.44
N LYS A 59 105.44 -56.34 5.02
CA LYS A 59 104.65 -57.04 4.02
C LYS A 59 103.17 -57.14 4.44
N VAL A 60 102.89 -57.61 5.66
CA VAL A 60 101.52 -57.67 6.19
C VAL A 60 100.88 -56.27 6.27
N ARG A 61 101.64 -55.25 6.69
CA ARG A 61 101.16 -53.85 6.74
C ARG A 61 100.79 -53.32 5.35
N LEU A 62 101.60 -53.62 4.34
CA LEU A 62 101.35 -53.23 2.95
C LEU A 62 100.17 -54.01 2.35
N GLU A 63 100.05 -55.31 2.61
CA GLU A 63 98.92 -56.14 2.17
C GLU A 63 97.59 -55.66 2.80
N GLN A 64 97.59 -55.36 4.11
CA GLN A 64 96.44 -54.75 4.79
C GLN A 64 96.10 -53.37 4.20
N GLY A 65 97.10 -52.51 3.97
CA GLY A 65 96.92 -51.22 3.31
C GLY A 65 96.32 -51.34 1.92
N GLN A 66 96.81 -52.28 1.11
CA GLN A 66 96.30 -52.57 -0.23
C GLN A 66 94.86 -53.10 -0.20
N SER A 67 94.52 -54.01 0.72
CA SER A 67 93.14 -54.47 0.89
C SER A 67 92.18 -53.35 1.31
N SER A 68 92.63 -52.43 2.17
CA SER A 68 91.83 -51.27 2.61
C SER A 68 91.62 -50.27 1.46
N LEU A 69 92.67 -50.00 0.67
CA LEU A 69 92.56 -49.16 -0.53
C LEU A 69 91.63 -49.78 -1.58
N ASN A 70 91.73 -51.09 -1.83
CA ASN A 70 90.85 -51.80 -2.75
C ASN A 70 89.39 -51.75 -2.29
N SER A 71 89.11 -51.93 -0.99
CA SER A 71 87.76 -51.80 -0.42
C SER A 71 87.21 -50.38 -0.61
N ARG A 72 88.00 -49.35 -0.30
CA ARG A 72 87.60 -47.94 -0.51
C ARG A 72 87.37 -47.60 -1.98
N LEU A 73 88.17 -48.16 -2.88
CA LEU A 73 87.99 -47.97 -4.33
C LEU A 73 86.68 -48.60 -4.82
N ALA A 74 86.34 -49.81 -4.36
CA ALA A 74 85.05 -50.45 -4.64
C ALA A 74 83.86 -49.67 -4.05
N GLU A 75 83.99 -49.13 -2.82
CA GLU A 75 82.98 -48.26 -2.22
C GLU A 75 82.76 -46.97 -3.02
N LEU A 76 83.84 -46.34 -3.51
CA LEU A 76 83.76 -45.14 -4.34
C LEU A 76 83.09 -45.42 -5.68
N GLN A 77 83.45 -46.52 -6.36
CA GLN A 77 82.80 -46.95 -7.61
C GLN A 77 81.30 -47.23 -7.42
N ASN A 78 80.91 -47.87 -6.32
CA ASN A 78 79.51 -48.09 -5.97
C ASN A 78 78.76 -46.77 -5.70
N ARG A 79 79.38 -45.82 -5.00
CA ARG A 79 78.80 -44.48 -4.80
C ARG A 79 78.67 -43.69 -6.11
N GLU A 80 79.66 -43.77 -6.99
CA GLU A 80 79.61 -43.13 -8.31
C GLU A 80 78.48 -43.71 -9.18
N GLY A 81 78.29 -45.03 -9.16
CA GLY A 81 77.17 -45.70 -9.83
C GLY A 81 75.81 -45.20 -9.31
N LYS A 82 75.63 -45.14 -7.99
CA LYS A 82 74.40 -44.64 -7.35
C LYS A 82 74.14 -43.15 -7.64
N LEU A 83 75.19 -42.32 -7.70
CA LEU A 83 75.05 -40.92 -8.07
C LEU A 83 74.55 -40.76 -9.51
N LYS A 84 75.10 -41.52 -10.46
CA LYS A 84 74.63 -41.51 -11.86
C LYS A 84 73.17 -41.99 -12.01
N GLU A 85 72.75 -42.96 -11.21
CA GLU A 85 71.36 -43.42 -11.15
C GLU A 85 70.42 -42.33 -10.62
N ILE A 86 70.81 -41.63 -9.54
CA ILE A 86 70.07 -40.49 -8.98
C ILE A 86 70.03 -39.32 -9.97
N GLU A 87 71.13 -38.99 -10.65
CA GLU A 87 71.17 -37.95 -11.67
C GLU A 87 70.25 -38.27 -12.87
N SER A 88 70.20 -39.54 -13.29
CA SER A 88 69.29 -40.00 -14.36
C SER A 88 67.82 -39.87 -13.96
N THR A 89 67.47 -40.34 -12.75
CA THR A 89 66.08 -40.25 -12.25
C THR A 89 65.63 -38.81 -12.04
N GLN A 90 66.48 -37.94 -11.48
CA GLN A 90 66.19 -36.50 -11.36
C GLN A 90 65.99 -35.82 -12.72
N LEU A 91 66.76 -36.20 -13.75
CA LEU A 91 66.59 -35.68 -15.10
C LEU A 91 65.27 -36.13 -15.74
N GLU A 92 64.82 -37.35 -15.47
CA GLU A 92 63.51 -37.86 -15.92
C GLU A 92 62.34 -37.20 -15.19
N GLU A 93 62.44 -37.05 -13.86
CA GLU A 93 61.44 -36.33 -13.06
C GLU A 93 61.32 -34.87 -13.49
N LYS A 94 62.44 -34.19 -13.76
CA LYS A 94 62.43 -32.82 -14.29
C LYS A 94 61.68 -32.74 -15.62
N LYS A 95 61.99 -33.61 -16.59
CA LYS A 95 61.29 -33.66 -17.88
C LYS A 95 59.78 -33.90 -17.71
N ARG A 96 59.41 -34.74 -16.73
CA ARG A 96 58.00 -35.02 -16.39
C ARG A 96 57.30 -33.79 -15.80
N LEU A 97 57.97 -33.04 -14.92
CA LEU A 97 57.45 -31.79 -14.35
C LEU A 97 57.31 -30.69 -15.40
N ASP A 98 58.29 -30.55 -16.31
CA ASP A 98 58.24 -29.60 -17.42
C ASP A 98 57.03 -29.90 -18.34
N GLU A 99 56.80 -31.17 -18.70
CA GLU A 99 55.64 -31.58 -19.51
C GLU A 99 54.30 -31.42 -18.78
N LEU A 100 54.22 -31.72 -17.48
CA LEU A 100 53.02 -31.48 -16.68
C LEU A 100 52.69 -29.98 -16.56
N SER A 101 53.71 -29.13 -16.42
CA SER A 101 53.55 -27.67 -16.39
C SER A 101 52.99 -27.16 -17.72
N ARG A 102 53.54 -27.62 -18.85
CA ARG A 102 53.05 -27.30 -20.19
C ARG A 102 51.59 -27.77 -20.42
N GLN A 103 51.22 -28.94 -19.89
CA GLN A 103 49.84 -29.43 -19.95
C GLN A 103 48.89 -28.58 -19.09
N LEU A 104 49.34 -28.12 -17.91
CA LEU A 104 48.56 -27.26 -17.03
C LEU A 104 48.32 -25.88 -17.64
N GLU A 105 49.35 -25.26 -18.24
CA GLU A 105 49.23 -24.00 -18.99
C GLU A 105 48.23 -24.11 -20.13
N GLU A 106 48.32 -25.18 -20.94
CA GLU A 106 47.38 -25.42 -22.04
C GLU A 106 45.94 -25.62 -21.53
N LYS A 107 45.74 -26.30 -20.39
CA LYS A 107 44.41 -26.48 -19.80
C LYS A 107 43.86 -25.18 -19.22
N SER A 108 44.68 -24.36 -18.59
CA SER A 108 44.30 -23.02 -18.12
C SER A 108 43.85 -22.13 -19.27
N ARG A 109 44.65 -22.07 -20.35
CA ARG A 109 44.28 -21.34 -21.59
C ARG A 109 42.98 -21.84 -22.21
N GLN A 110 42.77 -23.15 -22.28
CA GLN A 110 41.50 -23.75 -22.76
C GLN A 110 40.30 -23.40 -21.87
N LEU A 111 40.49 -23.21 -20.57
CA LEU A 111 39.44 -22.79 -19.64
C LEU A 111 39.12 -21.30 -19.77
N GLU A 112 40.14 -20.46 -19.90
CA GLU A 112 39.99 -19.02 -20.16
C GLU A 112 39.28 -18.74 -21.49
N GLU A 113 39.66 -19.42 -22.58
CA GLU A 113 38.98 -19.29 -23.87
C GLU A 113 37.50 -19.72 -23.78
N LYS A 114 37.20 -20.80 -23.03
CA LYS A 114 35.82 -21.26 -22.83
C LYS A 114 35.01 -20.31 -21.97
N SER A 115 35.58 -19.76 -20.89
CA SER A 115 34.89 -18.81 -20.03
C SER A 115 34.58 -17.50 -20.78
N ALA A 116 35.53 -17.01 -21.58
CA ALA A 116 35.32 -15.83 -22.43
C ALA A 116 34.23 -16.05 -23.50
N ARG A 117 34.19 -17.23 -24.14
CA ARG A 117 33.12 -17.59 -25.08
C ARG A 117 31.75 -17.66 -24.39
N LEU A 118 31.66 -18.35 -23.24
CA LEU A 118 30.41 -18.45 -22.47
C LEU A 118 29.91 -17.09 -21.98
N ALA A 119 30.80 -16.23 -21.49
CA ALA A 119 30.46 -14.86 -21.08
C ALA A 119 29.91 -14.04 -22.26
N LYS A 120 30.53 -14.14 -23.44
CA LYS A 120 30.05 -13.47 -24.66
C LYS A 120 28.71 -14.01 -25.15
N GLU A 121 28.49 -15.33 -25.11
CA GLU A 121 27.20 -15.94 -25.44
C GLU A 121 26.09 -15.54 -24.46
N GLN A 122 26.38 -15.50 -23.15
CA GLN A 122 25.43 -15.04 -22.14
C GLN A 122 25.08 -13.57 -22.35
N LEU A 123 26.07 -12.71 -22.57
CA LEU A 123 25.85 -11.29 -22.86
C LEU A 123 24.93 -11.10 -24.08
N GLY A 124 25.24 -11.75 -25.21
CA GLY A 124 24.42 -11.66 -26.43
C GLY A 124 22.98 -12.17 -26.24
N ARG A 125 22.77 -13.21 -25.43
CA ARG A 125 21.41 -13.68 -25.06
C ARG A 125 20.69 -12.64 -24.20
N THR A 126 21.36 -12.03 -23.23
CA THR A 126 20.75 -10.97 -22.39
C THR A 126 20.44 -9.70 -23.17
N GLU A 127 21.30 -9.31 -24.13
CA GLU A 127 21.07 -8.17 -25.02
C GLU A 127 19.87 -8.41 -25.94
N SER A 128 19.76 -9.62 -26.52
CA SER A 128 18.62 -9.99 -27.38
C SER A 128 17.31 -10.02 -26.59
N ALA A 129 17.30 -10.62 -25.40
CA ALA A 129 16.13 -10.66 -24.53
C ALA A 129 15.70 -9.26 -24.04
N LEU A 130 16.67 -8.37 -23.78
CA LEU A 130 16.40 -6.98 -23.43
C LEU A 130 15.72 -6.23 -24.59
N GLU A 131 16.16 -6.46 -25.83
CA GLU A 131 15.59 -5.81 -27.00
C GLU A 131 14.18 -6.33 -27.33
N GLU A 132 13.93 -7.64 -27.17
CA GLU A 132 12.58 -8.22 -27.25
C GLU A 132 11.64 -7.65 -26.18
N LEU A 133 12.14 -7.46 -24.95
CA LEU A 133 11.37 -6.83 -23.87
C LEU A 133 11.05 -5.37 -24.15
N LYS A 134 12.00 -4.57 -24.67
CA LYS A 134 11.73 -3.18 -25.10
C LYS A 134 10.65 -3.14 -26.18
N LEU A 135 10.81 -3.92 -27.25
CA LEU A 135 9.86 -3.97 -28.36
C LEU A 135 8.45 -4.42 -27.89
N THR A 136 8.38 -5.27 -26.88
CA THR A 136 7.12 -5.67 -26.24
C THR A 136 6.54 -4.54 -25.40
N ALA A 137 7.36 -3.87 -24.59
CA ALA A 137 6.95 -2.73 -23.77
C ALA A 137 6.44 -1.56 -24.63
N ASP A 138 7.12 -1.22 -25.72
CA ASP A 138 6.71 -0.17 -26.67
C ASP A 138 5.36 -0.49 -27.32
N LYS A 139 5.13 -1.76 -27.70
CA LYS A 139 3.83 -2.23 -28.21
C LYS A 139 2.74 -2.10 -27.16
N THR A 140 2.98 -2.55 -25.93
CA THR A 140 2.01 -2.45 -24.83
C THR A 140 1.71 -0.99 -24.50
N LEU A 141 2.72 -0.13 -24.44
CA LEU A 141 2.56 1.31 -24.17
C LEU A 141 1.78 2.01 -25.29
N SER A 142 2.02 1.66 -26.55
CA SER A 142 1.25 2.14 -27.70
C SER A 142 -0.24 1.72 -27.62
N VAL A 143 -0.52 0.45 -27.30
CA VAL A 143 -1.90 -0.04 -27.10
C VAL A 143 -2.60 0.66 -25.94
N VAL A 144 -1.93 0.82 -24.80
CA VAL A 144 -2.47 1.54 -23.62
C VAL A 144 -2.73 3.00 -23.94
N THR A 145 -1.84 3.65 -24.69
CA THR A 145 -2.01 5.06 -25.11
C THR A 145 -3.22 5.20 -26.03
N SER A 146 -3.34 4.36 -27.07
CA SER A 146 -4.51 4.34 -27.96
C SER A 146 -5.81 4.10 -27.19
N HIS A 147 -5.83 3.13 -26.27
CA HIS A 147 -7.02 2.83 -25.49
C HIS A 147 -7.41 3.98 -24.55
N ASN A 148 -6.44 4.69 -23.99
CA ASN A 148 -6.69 5.88 -23.18
C ASN A 148 -7.24 7.04 -24.03
N GLU A 149 -6.74 7.23 -25.25
CA GLU A 149 -7.30 8.20 -26.22
C GLU A 149 -8.72 7.82 -26.66
N ASP A 150 -9.01 6.53 -26.85
CA ASP A 150 -10.37 6.03 -27.13
C ASP A 150 -11.31 6.32 -25.95
N LEU A 151 -10.90 6.00 -24.73
CA LEU A 151 -11.66 6.26 -23.50
C LEU A 151 -11.94 7.75 -23.28
N GLU A 152 -10.96 8.63 -23.49
CA GLU A 152 -11.18 10.08 -23.38
C GLU A 152 -12.09 10.62 -24.50
N ARG A 153 -12.03 10.05 -25.71
CA ARG A 153 -12.98 10.37 -26.79
C ARG A 153 -14.40 9.92 -26.46
N ASP A 154 -14.58 8.74 -25.86
CA ASP A 154 -15.90 8.23 -25.51
C ASP A 154 -16.50 8.92 -24.28
N LYS A 155 -15.71 9.20 -23.23
CA LYS A 155 -16.13 10.09 -22.13
C LYS A 155 -16.61 11.44 -22.65
N LYS A 156 -15.84 12.05 -23.57
CA LYS A 156 -16.22 13.33 -24.16
C LYS A 156 -17.56 13.26 -24.91
N ARG A 157 -17.80 12.19 -25.68
CA ARG A 157 -19.09 11.95 -26.34
C ARG A 157 -20.23 11.84 -25.32
N GLU A 158 -20.04 11.07 -24.25
CA GLU A 158 -21.05 10.94 -23.18
C GLU A 158 -21.37 12.30 -22.54
N TYR A 159 -20.36 13.13 -22.24
CA TYR A 159 -20.57 14.48 -21.73
C TYR A 159 -21.29 15.39 -22.75
N ASP A 160 -20.89 15.37 -24.02
CA ASP A 160 -21.55 16.15 -25.09
C ASP A 160 -23.02 15.73 -25.28
N GLU A 161 -23.34 14.44 -25.15
CA GLU A 161 -24.71 13.91 -25.20
C GLU A 161 -25.53 14.29 -23.97
N ARG A 162 -24.95 14.22 -22.77
CA ARG A 162 -25.61 14.67 -21.52
C ARG A 162 -25.88 16.18 -21.51
N ILE A 163 -24.97 16.98 -22.06
CA ILE A 163 -25.17 18.43 -22.25
C ILE A 163 -26.35 18.67 -23.20
N LYS A 164 -26.37 18.04 -24.39
CA LYS A 164 -27.50 18.17 -25.33
C LYS A 164 -28.84 17.76 -24.72
N ALA A 165 -28.89 16.64 -24.00
CA ALA A 165 -30.12 16.18 -23.33
C ALA A 165 -30.58 17.17 -22.24
N SER A 166 -29.64 17.81 -21.53
CA SER A 166 -29.93 18.89 -20.58
C SER A 166 -30.47 20.14 -21.27
N ASP A 167 -29.86 20.56 -22.39
CA ASP A 167 -30.29 21.72 -23.17
C ASP A 167 -31.68 21.51 -23.79
N ASP A 168 -31.95 20.34 -24.37
CA ASP A 168 -33.28 19.97 -24.90
C ASP A 168 -34.34 19.98 -23.79
N LYS A 169 -34.00 19.48 -22.59
CA LYS A 169 -34.87 19.56 -21.41
C LYS A 169 -35.10 20.99 -20.97
N ALA A 170 -34.09 21.85 -20.99
CA ALA A 170 -34.20 23.27 -20.67
C ALA A 170 -35.06 24.02 -21.70
N ILE A 171 -34.91 23.74 -22.99
CA ILE A 171 -35.74 24.27 -24.09
C ILE A 171 -37.20 23.82 -23.91
N SER A 172 -37.44 22.55 -23.60
CA SER A 172 -38.77 22.00 -23.32
C SER A 172 -39.43 22.69 -22.12
N LEU A 173 -38.69 22.88 -21.03
CA LEU A 173 -39.16 23.60 -19.85
C LEU A 173 -39.47 25.08 -20.15
N ARG A 174 -38.62 25.78 -20.92
CA ARG A 174 -38.88 27.16 -21.37
C ARG A 174 -40.18 27.26 -22.17
N ARG A 175 -40.39 26.38 -23.16
CA ARG A 175 -41.63 26.33 -23.95
C ARG A 175 -42.88 26.07 -23.09
N ARG A 176 -42.78 25.18 -22.09
CA ARG A 176 -43.88 24.93 -21.13
C ARG A 176 -44.18 26.15 -20.27
N LEU A 177 -43.14 26.86 -19.81
CA LEU A 177 -43.27 28.07 -18.99
C LEU A 177 -43.87 29.23 -19.80
N GLU A 178 -43.45 29.39 -21.06
CA GLU A 178 -44.03 30.35 -22.00
C GLU A 178 -45.51 30.07 -22.28
N HIS A 179 -45.89 28.80 -22.51
CA HIS A 179 -47.30 28.42 -22.64
C HIS A 179 -48.10 28.68 -21.35
N ALA A 180 -47.52 28.42 -20.17
CA ALA A 180 -48.16 28.72 -18.89
C ALA A 180 -48.39 30.23 -18.73
N ASN A 181 -47.40 31.06 -19.05
CA ASN A 181 -47.51 32.52 -19.02
C ASN A 181 -48.62 33.03 -19.96
N LEU A 182 -48.68 32.53 -21.20
CA LEU A 182 -49.76 32.86 -22.15
C LEU A 182 -51.15 32.43 -21.63
N THR A 183 -51.22 31.36 -20.84
CA THR A 183 -52.47 30.89 -20.23
C THR A 183 -52.89 31.82 -19.08
N VAL A 184 -51.95 32.22 -18.22
CA VAL A 184 -52.17 33.19 -17.14
C VAL A 184 -52.57 34.56 -17.71
N GLU A 185 -51.95 35.01 -18.81
CA GLU A 185 -52.30 36.28 -19.45
C GLU A 185 -53.72 36.28 -20.04
N LYS A 186 -54.18 35.14 -20.60
CA LYS A 186 -55.58 34.97 -21.02
C LYS A 186 -56.53 35.03 -19.83
N GLN A 187 -56.25 34.29 -18.76
CA GLN A 187 -57.06 34.28 -17.54
C GLN A 187 -57.12 35.67 -16.89
N ALA A 188 -56.04 36.45 -16.91
CA ALA A 188 -56.03 37.84 -16.45
C ALA A 188 -56.95 38.73 -17.27
N LYS A 189 -56.93 38.62 -18.61
CA LYS A 189 -57.83 39.36 -19.51
C LYS A 189 -59.30 38.97 -19.33
N GLU A 190 -59.59 37.68 -19.14
CA GLU A 190 -60.93 37.19 -18.80
C GLU A 190 -61.41 37.74 -17.45
N LEU A 191 -60.56 37.72 -16.42
CA LEU A 191 -60.87 38.30 -15.11
C LEU A 191 -61.13 39.81 -15.17
N ASP A 192 -60.36 40.57 -15.95
CA ASP A 192 -60.58 42.01 -16.10
C ASP A 192 -61.84 42.34 -16.92
N SER A 193 -62.21 41.48 -17.87
CA SER A 193 -63.52 41.54 -18.56
C SER A 193 -64.68 41.25 -17.60
N LEU A 194 -64.57 40.21 -16.76
CA LEU A 194 -65.58 39.91 -15.75
C LEU A 194 -65.68 41.02 -14.68
N ARG A 195 -64.57 41.68 -14.35
CA ARG A 195 -64.53 42.86 -13.46
C ARG A 195 -65.12 44.13 -14.07
N SER A 196 -65.10 44.29 -15.39
CA SER A 196 -65.75 45.42 -16.06
C SER A 196 -67.25 45.17 -16.20
N GLU A 197 -67.65 43.94 -16.56
CA GLU A 197 -69.04 43.50 -16.58
C GLU A 197 -69.69 43.58 -15.19
N SER A 198 -69.01 43.08 -14.15
CA SER A 198 -69.50 43.19 -12.76
C SER A 198 -69.66 44.65 -12.30
N ARG A 199 -68.77 45.57 -12.72
CA ARG A 199 -68.93 47.01 -12.44
C ARG A 199 -70.11 47.61 -13.17
N SER A 200 -70.31 47.30 -14.45
CA SER A 200 -71.48 47.72 -15.23
C SER A 200 -72.79 47.23 -14.61
N LEU A 201 -72.85 45.96 -14.19
CA LEU A 201 -74.02 45.40 -13.50
C LEU A 201 -74.29 46.08 -12.15
N LEU A 202 -73.23 46.47 -11.40
CA LEU A 202 -73.38 47.24 -10.16
C LEU A 202 -73.89 48.66 -10.41
N GLU A 203 -73.47 49.31 -11.49
CA GLU A 203 -73.94 50.64 -11.91
C GLU A 203 -75.42 50.59 -12.33
N VAL A 204 -75.81 49.62 -13.17
CA VAL A 204 -77.22 49.36 -13.53
C VAL A 204 -78.06 49.03 -12.29
N ALA A 205 -77.53 48.27 -11.33
CA ALA A 205 -78.22 47.97 -10.08
C ALA A 205 -78.37 49.20 -9.17
N ALA A 206 -77.39 50.11 -9.15
CA ALA A 206 -77.46 51.37 -8.44
C ALA A 206 -78.51 52.30 -9.07
N GLU A 207 -78.51 52.46 -10.41
CA GLU A 207 -79.56 53.20 -11.11
C GLU A 207 -80.95 52.61 -10.88
N ALA A 208 -81.09 51.28 -10.94
CA ALA A 208 -82.36 50.61 -10.69
C ALA A 208 -82.85 50.85 -9.26
N LYS A 209 -81.94 50.77 -8.27
CA LYS A 209 -82.23 51.14 -6.88
C LYS A 209 -82.71 52.58 -6.79
N ASP A 210 -81.98 53.55 -7.35
CA ASP A 210 -82.34 54.97 -7.29
C ASP A 210 -83.68 55.24 -7.99
N ARG A 211 -83.99 54.57 -9.11
CA ARG A 211 -85.32 54.62 -9.75
C ARG A 211 -86.41 54.09 -8.82
N THR A 212 -86.21 52.93 -8.18
CA THR A 212 -87.19 52.38 -7.22
C THR A 212 -87.33 53.25 -5.97
N GLU A 213 -86.25 53.87 -5.50
CA GLU A 213 -86.26 54.76 -4.33
C GLU A 213 -86.99 56.06 -4.65
N ASN A 214 -86.81 56.63 -5.84
CA ASN A 214 -87.59 57.76 -6.34
C ASN A 214 -89.08 57.42 -6.55
N GLN A 215 -89.38 56.25 -7.12
CA GLN A 215 -90.77 55.77 -7.24
C GLN A 215 -91.42 55.57 -5.87
N LEU A 216 -90.68 55.06 -4.89
CA LEU A 216 -91.17 54.84 -3.53
C LEU A 216 -91.33 56.17 -2.77
N GLN A 217 -90.48 57.17 -3.02
CA GLN A 217 -90.71 58.56 -2.55
C GLN A 217 -91.96 59.19 -3.19
N LEU A 218 -92.19 58.99 -4.49
CA LEU A 218 -93.42 59.44 -5.18
C LEU A 218 -94.67 58.78 -4.60
N ALA A 219 -94.67 57.44 -4.50
CA ALA A 219 -95.77 56.69 -3.91
C ALA A 219 -96.01 57.07 -2.43
N ASN A 220 -94.96 57.39 -1.67
CA ASN A 220 -95.10 57.92 -0.31
C ASN A 220 -95.71 59.33 -0.31
N ARG A 221 -95.38 60.22 -1.26
CA ARG A 221 -96.05 61.52 -1.39
C ARG A 221 -97.52 61.36 -1.78
N GLU A 222 -97.84 60.48 -2.73
CA GLU A 222 -99.22 60.16 -3.10
C GLU A 222 -100.00 59.55 -1.93
N LEU A 223 -99.38 58.66 -1.14
CA LEU A 223 -99.96 58.15 0.10
C LEU A 223 -100.16 59.24 1.15
N GLU A 224 -99.25 60.20 1.26
CA GLU A 224 -99.38 61.31 2.21
C GLU A 224 -100.43 62.33 1.75
N GLU A 225 -100.56 62.58 0.44
CA GLU A 225 -101.69 63.33 -0.15
C GLU A 225 -103.02 62.60 0.01
N LEU A 226 -103.05 61.28 -0.17
CA LEU A 226 -104.24 60.46 0.08
C LEU A 226 -104.56 60.43 1.57
N ARG A 227 -103.59 60.43 2.47
CA ARG A 227 -103.78 60.61 3.92
C ARG A 227 -104.27 62.00 4.26
N GLN A 228 -103.78 63.06 3.59
CA GLN A 228 -104.33 64.40 3.74
C GLN A 228 -105.77 64.47 3.26
N LYS A 229 -106.09 63.93 2.08
CA LYS A 229 -107.48 63.82 1.58
C LYS A 229 -108.36 62.95 2.47
N ILE A 230 -107.83 61.86 3.04
CA ILE A 230 -108.53 61.03 4.03
C ILE A 230 -108.70 61.80 5.33
N ASN A 231 -107.76 62.64 5.77
CA ASN A 231 -107.90 63.50 6.94
C ASN A 231 -108.83 64.69 6.68
N GLU A 232 -108.91 65.22 5.46
CA GLU A 232 -109.90 66.22 5.04
C GLU A 232 -111.29 65.60 4.93
N LEU A 233 -111.39 64.38 4.42
CA LEU A 233 -112.63 63.60 4.42
C LEU A 233 -113.01 63.14 5.83
N ALA A 234 -112.04 62.84 6.69
CA ALA A 234 -112.25 62.47 8.09
C ALA A 234 -112.65 63.70 8.89
N THR A 235 -112.05 64.88 8.69
CA THR A 235 -112.47 66.14 9.34
C THR A 235 -113.78 66.70 8.76
N ASN A 236 -114.11 66.41 7.50
CA ASN A 236 -115.45 66.65 6.96
C ASN A 236 -116.47 65.59 7.44
N GLN A 237 -116.06 64.34 7.66
CA GLN A 237 -116.84 63.33 8.38
C GLN A 237 -116.97 63.69 9.86
N GLU A 238 -116.00 64.39 10.45
CA GLU A 238 -115.97 64.81 11.85
C GLU A 238 -116.74 66.12 12.02
N ARG A 239 -116.86 66.96 10.99
CA ARG A 239 -117.89 68.01 10.91
C ARG A 239 -119.29 67.41 10.72
N ASN A 240 -119.47 66.39 9.87
CA ASN A 240 -120.72 65.64 9.75
C ASN A 240 -121.04 64.79 11.00
N ALA A 241 -120.03 64.38 11.76
CA ALA A 241 -120.18 63.64 13.01
C ALA A 241 -120.35 64.59 14.19
N GLN A 242 -119.75 65.77 14.21
CA GLN A 242 -120.12 66.85 15.14
C GLN A 242 -121.57 67.31 14.89
N ALA A 243 -122.08 67.14 13.66
CA ALA A 243 -123.51 67.26 13.34
C ALA A 243 -124.36 65.99 13.61
N ASN A 244 -123.76 64.86 14.04
CA ASN A 244 -124.46 63.61 14.39
C ASN A 244 -124.20 63.08 15.82
N VAL A 245 -123.23 63.64 16.56
CA VAL A 245 -122.79 63.19 17.90
C VAL A 245 -123.58 63.85 19.04
N GLU A 246 -124.57 64.69 18.69
CA GLU A 246 -125.75 64.89 19.55
C GLU A 246 -126.58 63.57 19.69
N LEU A 247 -126.30 62.55 18.87
CA LEU A 247 -126.80 61.18 19.01
C LEU A 247 -125.70 60.17 19.33
N LYS A 248 -125.71 59.72 20.60
CA LYS A 248 -125.20 58.42 21.11
C LYS A 248 -123.68 58.24 21.32
N ARG A 249 -123.23 58.81 22.44
CA ARG A 249 -122.46 58.12 23.50
C ARG A 249 -122.54 56.56 23.51
N ARG A 250 -121.38 55.86 23.44
CA ARG A 250 -120.83 54.81 24.38
C ARG A 250 -120.10 53.63 23.69
N ALA A 251 -119.02 53.16 24.36
CA ALA A 251 -118.15 51.98 24.10
C ALA A 251 -117.28 52.07 22.82
N SER A 252 -115.92 52.07 22.82
CA SER A 252 -114.90 51.36 23.64
C SER A 252 -114.97 49.83 23.43
N ASP A 253 -113.94 48.98 23.22
CA ASP A 253 -112.46 49.03 23.09
C ASP A 253 -112.01 47.81 22.20
N VAL A 254 -110.78 47.51 21.75
CA VAL A 254 -109.41 48.05 21.97
C VAL A 254 -108.46 47.75 20.76
N GLU A 255 -107.14 47.87 20.97
CA GLU A 255 -105.90 47.68 20.18
C GLU A 255 -105.60 46.21 19.71
N ASP A 256 -104.47 45.78 19.10
CA ASP A 256 -103.17 46.33 18.61
C ASP A 256 -102.62 45.38 17.50
N GLY A 257 -101.74 45.72 16.54
CA GLY A 257 -100.26 45.79 16.65
C GLY A 257 -99.54 44.41 16.47
N VAL A 258 -98.31 44.21 15.97
CA VAL A 258 -97.29 45.04 15.26
C VAL A 258 -96.09 44.12 14.83
N ARG A 259 -95.47 44.29 13.63
CA ARG A 259 -94.08 43.84 13.21
C ARG A 259 -93.73 42.32 13.25
N ALA A 260 -92.53 41.81 12.84
CA ALA A 260 -91.64 42.06 11.68
C ALA A 260 -90.48 41.01 11.60
N SER A 261 -89.71 41.04 10.51
CA SER A 261 -88.25 40.75 10.42
C SER A 261 -87.71 39.36 9.97
N LYS A 262 -86.39 39.34 9.71
CA LYS A 262 -85.59 38.43 8.85
C LYS A 262 -84.47 37.68 9.62
N ARG A 263 -83.94 36.61 8.99
CA ARG A 263 -82.50 36.17 9.02
C ARG A 263 -81.95 35.71 10.39
N SER A 264 -80.76 35.09 10.54
CA SER A 264 -79.86 34.31 9.67
C SER A 264 -78.88 33.50 10.57
N ARG A 265 -78.14 32.57 9.97
CA ARG A 265 -77.15 31.62 10.53
C ARG A 265 -75.81 32.21 11.03
N LYS A 266 -75.20 31.41 11.94
CA LYS A 266 -73.78 30.96 12.07
C LYS A 266 -72.70 31.76 12.82
N ASP A 267 -72.17 31.08 13.85
CA ASP A 267 -70.79 30.63 14.13
C ASP A 267 -69.58 31.42 13.60
N VAL A 268 -68.58 31.62 14.48
CA VAL A 268 -67.14 31.33 14.25
C VAL A 268 -66.53 30.81 15.56
N GLU A 269 -65.62 29.85 15.48
CA GLU A 269 -64.82 29.28 16.59
C GLU A 269 -63.32 29.37 16.19
N GLU A 270 -62.41 29.46 17.16
CA GLU A 270 -61.03 29.95 16.98
C GLU A 270 -59.98 28.88 17.36
N LEU A 271 -58.90 28.75 16.60
CA LEU A 271 -57.85 27.71 16.78
C LEU A 271 -56.45 28.31 16.95
N SER A 272 -55.65 27.65 17.79
CA SER A 272 -54.29 28.05 18.19
C SER A 272 -53.22 27.27 17.41
N ASN A 273 -52.06 27.90 17.13
CA ASN A 273 -50.94 27.31 16.38
C ASN A 273 -49.70 27.06 17.28
N PRO A 274 -49.04 25.88 17.18
CA PRO A 274 -47.74 25.62 17.79
C PRO A 274 -46.56 26.10 16.91
N ASN A 275 -45.34 26.14 17.49
CA ASN A 275 -44.13 26.66 16.84
C ASN A 275 -43.22 25.52 16.31
N PRO A 276 -43.03 25.37 14.98
CA PRO A 276 -42.41 24.18 14.38
C PRO A 276 -40.89 24.05 14.58
N TRP A 277 -40.16 25.12 14.91
CA TRP A 277 -38.70 25.05 15.07
C TRP A 277 -38.25 24.30 16.33
N MET A 278 -39.12 24.19 17.34
CA MET A 278 -38.77 23.54 18.60
C MET A 278 -38.56 22.03 18.42
N ASP A 279 -39.34 21.40 17.53
CA ASP A 279 -39.33 19.96 17.32
C ASP A 279 -38.03 19.52 16.62
N GLU A 280 -37.61 20.22 15.56
CA GLU A 280 -36.35 19.95 14.83
C GLU A 280 -35.10 20.04 15.72
N VAL A 281 -35.06 21.00 16.65
CA VAL A 281 -33.94 21.16 17.59
C VAL A 281 -33.91 20.05 18.63
N MET A 282 -35.08 19.62 19.11
CA MET A 282 -35.20 18.52 20.08
C MET A 282 -34.85 17.17 19.44
N ASP A 283 -35.20 16.95 18.18
CA ASP A 283 -34.79 15.78 17.41
C ASP A 283 -33.25 15.72 17.26
N LEU A 284 -32.63 16.81 16.81
CA LEU A 284 -31.16 16.89 16.65
C LEU A 284 -30.43 16.64 17.98
N TYR A 285 -30.91 17.24 19.07
CA TYR A 285 -30.37 17.01 20.41
C TYR A 285 -30.49 15.53 20.83
N THR A 286 -31.64 14.90 20.57
CA THR A 286 -31.88 13.49 20.91
C THR A 286 -30.94 12.56 20.15
N ILE A 287 -30.70 12.83 18.86
CA ILE A 287 -29.75 12.05 18.03
C ILE A 287 -28.31 12.24 18.51
N LEU A 288 -27.89 13.48 18.81
CA LEU A 288 -26.54 13.77 19.31
C LEU A 288 -26.31 13.25 20.73
N GLN A 289 -27.36 13.07 21.54
CA GLN A 289 -27.28 12.41 22.83
C GLN A 289 -27.26 10.87 22.71
N ALA A 290 -27.94 10.31 21.71
CA ALA A 290 -27.94 8.89 21.41
C ALA A 290 -26.62 8.41 20.78
N CYS A 291 -26.04 9.25 19.93
CA CYS A 291 -24.72 9.05 19.35
C CYS A 291 -23.66 9.46 20.38
N GLU A 292 -23.07 8.51 21.09
CA GLU A 292 -21.91 8.77 21.97
C GLU A 292 -20.57 8.53 21.21
N PRO A 293 -19.97 9.55 20.56
CA PRO A 293 -18.69 9.41 19.88
C PRO A 293 -17.55 9.28 20.90
N VAL A 294 -16.82 8.17 20.83
CA VAL A 294 -15.58 7.95 21.58
C VAL A 294 -14.41 8.28 20.66
N MET A 295 -13.41 9.01 21.14
CA MET A 295 -12.24 9.31 20.30
C MET A 295 -11.24 8.15 20.32
N ASP A 296 -10.79 7.73 19.15
CA ASP A 296 -9.71 6.75 19.00
C ASP A 296 -8.41 7.27 19.64
N PRO A 297 -7.75 6.55 20.58
CA PRO A 297 -6.54 7.04 21.24
C PRO A 297 -5.38 7.35 20.30
N GLU A 298 -5.35 6.73 19.12
CA GLU A 298 -4.35 6.93 18.07
C GLU A 298 -4.79 7.96 17.00
N GLY A 299 -6.02 8.47 17.09
CA GLY A 299 -6.63 9.36 16.10
C GLY A 299 -6.28 10.84 16.30
N SER A 300 -6.13 11.60 15.21
CA SER A 300 -5.85 13.05 15.25
C SER A 300 -7.11 13.93 15.44
N CYS A 301 -8.23 13.35 15.85
CA CYS A 301 -9.52 14.03 15.89
C CYS A 301 -9.85 14.60 17.28
N SER A 302 -10.38 15.81 17.34
CA SER A 302 -10.97 16.38 18.55
C SER A 302 -12.46 16.05 18.65
N LEU A 303 -13.01 15.99 19.86
CA LEU A 303 -14.44 15.81 20.09
C LEU A 303 -15.29 16.90 19.39
N ALA A 304 -14.78 18.15 19.35
CA ALA A 304 -15.45 19.25 18.66
C ALA A 304 -15.52 19.02 17.14
N ASN A 305 -14.46 18.48 16.52
CA ASN A 305 -14.46 18.14 15.11
C ASN A 305 -15.43 16.97 14.84
N ALA A 306 -15.39 15.93 15.68
CA ALA A 306 -16.32 14.80 15.58
C ALA A 306 -17.78 15.25 15.63
N LEU A 307 -18.18 16.00 16.67
CA LEU A 307 -19.55 16.51 16.83
C LEU A 307 -19.96 17.42 15.68
N SER A 308 -19.08 18.30 15.18
CA SER A 308 -19.38 19.16 14.04
C SER A 308 -19.66 18.36 12.76
N THR A 309 -18.81 17.36 12.43
CA THR A 309 -19.02 16.53 11.23
C THR A 309 -20.26 15.64 11.36
N ILE A 310 -20.51 15.06 12.55
CA ILE A 310 -21.72 14.26 12.81
C ILE A 310 -22.97 15.12 12.65
N THR A 311 -22.99 16.33 13.22
CA THR A 311 -24.11 17.29 13.11
C THR A 311 -24.45 17.56 11.64
N TRP A 312 -23.46 17.86 10.80
CA TRP A 312 -23.66 18.05 9.37
C TRP A 312 -24.18 16.81 8.64
N ALA A 313 -23.86 15.62 9.12
CA ALA A 313 -24.32 14.36 8.54
C ALA A 313 -25.76 13.99 8.94
N VAL A 314 -26.24 14.41 10.12
CA VAL A 314 -27.59 14.06 10.64
C VAL A 314 -28.66 15.14 10.49
N ILE A 315 -28.33 16.33 9.97
CA ILE A 315 -29.32 17.39 9.63
C ILE A 315 -30.29 16.93 8.52
N ASP A 316 -29.84 16.04 7.64
CA ASP A 316 -30.64 15.48 6.55
C ASP A 316 -31.27 14.15 7.02
N GLU A 317 -32.60 14.07 6.98
CA GLU A 317 -33.37 12.92 7.46
C GLU A 317 -32.96 11.58 6.81
N ALA A 318 -32.69 11.57 5.50
CA ALA A 318 -32.27 10.34 4.82
C ALA A 318 -30.85 9.92 5.23
N LYS A 319 -29.94 10.89 5.44
CA LYS A 319 -28.58 10.63 5.90
C LYS A 319 -28.54 10.20 7.38
N ARG A 320 -29.40 10.78 8.20
CA ARG A 320 -29.63 10.38 9.59
C ARG A 320 -30.02 8.91 9.66
N ASP A 321 -31.02 8.48 8.91
CA ASP A 321 -31.51 7.11 8.95
C ASP A 321 -30.42 6.10 8.52
N ASN A 322 -29.60 6.44 7.52
CA ASN A 322 -28.42 5.67 7.12
C ASN A 322 -27.41 5.48 8.27
N ILE A 323 -27.12 6.54 9.04
CA ILE A 323 -26.21 6.49 10.19
C ILE A 323 -26.81 5.69 11.34
N LEU A 324 -28.11 5.85 11.63
CA LEU A 324 -28.78 5.09 12.68
C LEU A 324 -28.84 3.59 12.34
N GLY A 325 -29.09 3.23 11.08
CA GLY A 325 -29.04 1.85 10.60
C GLY A 325 -27.66 1.22 10.72
N PHE A 326 -26.60 1.97 10.40
CA PHE A 326 -25.20 1.56 10.63
C PHE A 326 -24.93 1.23 12.10
N LEU A 327 -25.30 2.11 13.03
CA LEU A 327 -25.00 1.91 14.45
C LEU A 327 -25.66 0.65 15.04
N GLN A 328 -26.79 0.21 14.46
CA GLN A 328 -27.50 -1.01 14.86
C GLN A 328 -26.94 -2.28 14.23
N THR A 329 -26.34 -2.22 13.04
CA THR A 329 -26.07 -3.41 12.20
C THR A 329 -24.60 -3.63 11.83
N ALA A 330 -23.74 -2.61 11.94
CA ALA A 330 -22.40 -2.67 11.38
C ALA A 330 -21.42 -3.55 12.18
N PRO A 331 -20.53 -4.30 11.50
CA PRO A 331 -19.41 -5.01 12.10
C PRO A 331 -18.54 -4.09 12.97
N VAL A 332 -18.11 -4.64 14.10
CA VAL A 332 -17.43 -3.89 15.16
C VAL A 332 -15.92 -3.83 14.95
N ASP A 333 -15.38 -4.64 14.05
CA ASP A 333 -13.97 -4.77 13.68
C ASP A 333 -13.54 -3.86 12.52
N LYS A 334 -14.49 -3.17 11.87
CA LYS A 334 -14.28 -2.44 10.61
C LYS A 334 -14.42 -0.93 10.75
N TRP A 335 -13.73 -0.19 9.87
CA TRP A 335 -13.77 1.27 9.79
C TRP A 335 -14.52 1.72 8.54
N TYR A 336 -15.33 2.76 8.69
CA TYR A 336 -16.21 3.28 7.64
C TYR A 336 -16.04 4.78 7.48
N CYS A 337 -16.16 5.28 6.25
CA CYS A 337 -16.17 6.71 5.97
C CYS A 337 -17.54 7.30 6.34
N LEU A 338 -17.59 8.21 7.33
CA LEU A 338 -18.86 8.80 7.80
C LEU A 338 -19.63 9.49 6.66
N GLU A 339 -18.93 10.15 5.74
CA GLU A 339 -19.58 10.90 4.66
C GLU A 339 -20.20 9.98 3.60
N GLU A 340 -19.50 8.91 3.22
CA GLU A 340 -20.02 7.91 2.28
C GLU A 340 -21.12 7.05 2.91
N LEU A 341 -20.97 6.72 4.20
CA LEU A 341 -22.01 6.04 4.97
C LEU A 341 -23.29 6.87 5.05
N ALA A 342 -23.18 8.18 5.32
CA ALA A 342 -24.31 9.09 5.34
C ALA A 342 -25.00 9.18 3.95
N GLN A 343 -24.22 9.18 2.87
CA GLN A 343 -24.72 9.33 1.49
C GLN A 343 -25.34 8.04 0.92
N SER A 344 -24.71 6.90 1.15
CA SER A 344 -25.02 5.62 0.47
C SER A 344 -25.53 4.51 1.40
N GLY A 345 -25.47 4.72 2.72
CA GLY A 345 -25.80 3.72 3.72
C GLY A 345 -24.66 2.73 4.01
N PHE A 346 -24.93 1.83 4.95
CA PHE A 346 -24.04 0.71 5.29
C PHE A 346 -24.09 -0.40 4.23
N GLU A 347 -25.27 -0.67 3.66
CA GLU A 347 -25.50 -1.81 2.77
C GLU A 347 -24.83 -1.69 1.40
N SER A 348 -24.38 -0.51 0.99
CA SER A 348 -23.75 -0.30 -0.33
C SER A 348 -22.34 -0.86 -0.43
N GLY A 349 -21.68 -1.18 0.69
CA GLY A 349 -20.29 -1.67 0.74
C GLY A 349 -19.21 -0.62 0.43
N ASP A 350 -19.52 0.37 -0.41
CA ASP A 350 -18.60 1.47 -0.80
C ASP A 350 -18.10 2.31 0.39
N SER A 351 -18.80 2.32 1.52
CA SER A 351 -18.44 3.07 2.72
C SER A 351 -17.37 2.40 3.59
N GLU A 352 -16.99 1.15 3.32
CA GLU A 352 -15.98 0.39 4.08
C GLU A 352 -14.54 0.78 3.69
N ILE A 353 -13.71 1.10 4.69
CA ILE A 353 -12.32 1.52 4.49
C ILE A 353 -11.39 0.32 4.57
N VAL A 354 -10.94 -0.15 3.39
CA VAL A 354 -9.89 -1.18 3.23
C VAL A 354 -8.50 -0.57 3.55
N GLU A 355 -7.48 -1.41 3.79
CA GLU A 355 -6.11 -1.00 4.20
C GLU A 355 -5.49 0.14 3.38
N ALA A 356 -5.84 0.26 2.09
CA ALA A 356 -5.37 1.31 1.18
C ALA A 356 -5.91 2.73 1.51
N GLY A 357 -6.92 2.85 2.36
CA GLY A 357 -7.53 4.12 2.77
C GLY A 357 -8.91 4.39 2.14
N CYS A 358 -9.52 5.53 2.50
CA CYS A 358 -10.82 5.94 1.94
C CYS A 358 -10.66 6.35 0.48
N SER A 359 -11.35 5.65 -0.41
CA SER A 359 -11.25 5.80 -1.87
C SER A 359 -11.56 7.22 -2.38
N LYS A 360 -12.54 7.88 -1.75
CA LYS A 360 -12.96 9.26 -2.02
C LYS A 360 -11.92 10.28 -1.57
N HIS A 361 -11.68 10.39 -0.26
CA HIS A 361 -10.82 11.45 0.29
C HIS A 361 -9.32 11.25 -0.03
N TYR A 362 -8.87 10.03 -0.33
CA TYR A 362 -7.49 9.77 -0.80
C TYR A 362 -7.19 10.44 -2.15
N ARG A 363 -8.17 10.51 -3.06
CA ARG A 363 -7.99 11.19 -4.36
C ARG A 363 -8.01 12.72 -4.24
N GLU A 364 -8.63 13.24 -3.19
CA GLU A 364 -8.82 14.66 -2.94
C GLU A 364 -7.73 15.26 -2.02
N GLY A 365 -6.86 14.44 -1.42
CA GLY A 365 -5.86 14.87 -0.42
C GLY A 365 -6.51 15.41 0.86
N GLY A 366 -7.69 14.89 1.19
CA GLY A 366 -8.56 15.41 2.25
C GLY A 366 -8.41 14.70 3.60
N HIS A 367 -9.08 15.26 4.61
CA HIS A 367 -9.27 14.59 5.90
C HIS A 367 -10.54 13.74 5.86
N CYS A 368 -10.41 12.43 6.12
CA CYS A 368 -11.53 11.50 6.20
C CYS A 368 -11.96 11.31 7.66
N MET A 369 -13.24 11.53 7.97
CA MET A 369 -13.84 11.14 9.26
C MET A 369 -14.20 9.66 9.20
N GLN A 370 -13.51 8.86 10.01
CA GLN A 370 -13.71 7.42 10.08
C GLN A 370 -14.46 7.08 11.35
N ILE A 371 -15.49 6.26 11.20
CA ILE A 371 -16.29 5.74 12.30
C ILE A 371 -16.28 4.21 12.31
N ARG A 372 -16.37 3.65 13.51
CA ARG A 372 -16.39 2.21 13.76
C ARG A 372 -17.40 1.94 14.88
N SER A 373 -18.31 1.00 14.68
CA SER A 373 -19.22 0.55 15.75
C SER A 373 -18.41 0.08 16.97
N CYS A 374 -18.90 0.29 18.19
CA CYS A 374 -18.26 -0.17 19.43
C CYS A 374 -19.11 -1.17 20.21
N ASN A 375 -20.10 -1.78 19.55
CA ASN A 375 -21.03 -2.72 20.17
C ASN A 375 -20.39 -4.13 20.35
N GLU A 376 -19.18 -4.19 20.93
CA GLU A 376 -18.46 -5.42 21.28
C GLU A 376 -19.18 -6.15 22.43
N GLY A 377 -20.25 -6.88 22.09
CA GLY A 377 -20.84 -7.90 22.97
C GLY A 377 -21.71 -7.38 24.13
N GLY A 378 -22.70 -6.54 23.88
CA GLY A 378 -23.75 -6.29 24.88
C GLY A 378 -24.80 -5.25 24.50
N ILE A 379 -26.08 -5.62 24.62
CA ILE A 379 -27.22 -4.69 24.55
C ILE A 379 -27.17 -3.79 25.80
N GLY A 380 -26.54 -2.63 25.67
CA GLY A 380 -26.14 -1.75 26.77
C GLY A 380 -26.85 -0.40 26.82
N GLY A 381 -28.17 -0.40 27.05
CA GLY A 381 -28.93 0.75 27.59
C GLY A 381 -29.20 1.96 26.68
N GLY A 382 -28.29 2.32 25.75
CA GLY A 382 -28.52 3.37 24.77
C GLY A 382 -29.29 2.85 23.55
N GLN A 383 -30.26 3.60 23.04
CA GLN A 383 -31.10 3.18 21.90
C GLN A 383 -30.32 2.91 20.59
N TYR A 384 -29.11 3.48 20.46
CA TYR A 384 -28.30 3.39 19.23
C TYR A 384 -26.81 3.03 19.46
N GLY A 385 -26.35 2.86 20.71
CA GLY A 385 -24.98 2.38 21.00
C GLY A 385 -23.84 3.40 20.84
N ARG A 386 -22.60 2.93 21.02
CA ARG A 386 -21.36 3.75 20.96
C ARG A 386 -20.63 3.52 19.64
N PHE A 387 -19.87 4.53 19.20
CA PHE A 387 -18.94 4.38 18.07
C PHE A 387 -17.64 5.15 18.29
N LEU A 388 -16.56 4.60 17.74
CA LEU A 388 -15.22 5.19 17.76
C LEU A 388 -15.07 6.11 16.55
N CYS A 389 -14.57 7.32 16.79
CA CYS A 389 -14.31 8.34 15.79
C CYS A 389 -12.81 8.60 15.68
N ARG A 390 -12.30 8.70 14.45
CA ARG A 390 -10.97 9.23 14.16
C ARG A 390 -10.94 10.04 12.88
N MET A 391 -9.96 10.90 12.78
CA MET A 391 -9.65 11.68 11.59
C MET A 391 -8.38 11.09 10.99
N ARG A 392 -8.36 10.87 9.67
CA ARG A 392 -7.15 10.44 8.96
C ARG A 392 -6.93 11.37 7.77
N SER A 393 -5.75 11.96 7.71
CA SER A 393 -5.24 12.64 6.53
C SER A 393 -4.64 11.60 5.58
N TYR A 394 -4.79 11.84 4.27
CA TYR A 394 -4.27 10.99 3.20
C TYR A 394 -3.33 11.77 2.28
#